data_AF-A0A9X3EVX6-F1
#
_entry.id   AF-A0A9X3EVX6-F1
#
_cell.length_a   1.000
_cell.length_b   1.000
_cell.length_c   1.000
_cell.angle_alpha   90.00
_cell.angle_beta   90.00
_cell.angle_gamma   90.00
#
_symmetry.space_group_name_H-M   'P 1'
#
loop_
_entity.id
_entity.type
_entity.pdbx_description
1 polymer ?
#
loop_
_entity_poly.entity_id
_entity_poly.type
_entity_poly.pdbx_seq_one_letter_code
_entity_poly.pdbx_strand_id
1 'polypeptide(L)'
;MALLVACGDSAVTTTDTDTSTGTDTSTGTDGTTTTSTTETTVEPPTTGEPPTTGETATTTSETTTTTTGDTTSTTDPVDTTSDTTTTTSTSTGPDTTTGDTDTTTGTTGDLPPDLDALVVGLDGGVRVDWLGGGDGGIEHSTYWPLVKGSAEYDALPPGEQKKVDAMKASILHSAQRVPTSETPGVEVTGALTVEERTQELVFAVPTDYNGRLVVLGTPGTRNEWSSHGVLLSWLVSQGYAVVVGNKGMTNGGVDGNATMLNKLHPSQHWGPMMLDLGLWAGERLTAAYGEAPTAVYAAGLSNGGYQVRRALELDRLRVLQGEPAVFAGGVDWAGVFYPDARVLDTDADAVVTPAELAASDHLVRTNEAAALTMRYAYDPLTETTPANYAQIPPYPNAQAAMQAAGFDPASATIWGAYNTAFDYLKGFGLPQFKGVGYYNFTGYVFRAELMGHDATEAAAYSCYTGPNDEPPAMYEWLAQAQNAGFTEEHVEWALANATTGEFSAPLISVHGDGDGLNGLGAHGLSYRAAVSAFGTPSQHRLYVVSHGGHVDAHSDGLGLDFDFDGTLGEENAADRFVLMQPYAERAFLYLVDWVENQVPAPAGKTIATDPANDVLDADSLSF
;
A
#
# COMPACT_ATOMS: atom_id res chain seq x y z
N MET A 1 -18.93 -1.45 2.44
CA MET A 1 -18.58 -2.87 2.22
C MET A 1 -17.90 -2.97 0.86
N ALA A 2 -16.60 -2.69 0.79
CA ALA A 2 -15.92 -2.40 -0.48
C ALA A 2 -14.41 -2.74 -0.46
N LEU A 3 -14.09 -4.02 -0.25
CA LEU A 3 -12.82 -4.59 -0.73
C LEU A 3 -13.14 -5.35 -2.02
N LEU A 4 -12.89 -4.72 -3.17
CA LEU A 4 -13.28 -5.28 -4.47
C LEU A 4 -12.15 -6.10 -5.09
N VAL A 5 -12.39 -7.41 -5.14
CA VAL A 5 -11.58 -8.41 -5.83
C VAL A 5 -11.48 -8.09 -7.34
N ALA A 6 -10.26 -8.10 -7.87
CA ALA A 6 -9.99 -8.02 -9.30
C ALA A 6 -9.78 -9.44 -9.89
N CYS A 7 -10.86 -10.20 -10.04
CA CYS A 7 -10.87 -11.46 -10.79
C CYS A 7 -11.87 -11.40 -11.94
N GLY A 8 -11.41 -11.70 -13.15
CA GLY A 8 -12.21 -11.73 -14.37
C GLY A 8 -11.49 -12.50 -15.48
N ASP A 9 -11.89 -13.76 -15.65
CA ASP A 9 -11.64 -14.66 -16.79
C ASP A 9 -10.28 -14.63 -17.52
N SER A 10 -9.47 -15.65 -17.26
CA SER A 10 -8.96 -16.51 -18.34
C SER A 10 -8.60 -17.91 -17.84
N ALA A 11 -8.80 -18.92 -18.70
CA ALA A 11 -8.81 -20.32 -18.30
C ALA A 11 -7.41 -20.89 -17.99
N VAL A 12 -7.33 -21.72 -16.95
CA VAL A 12 -6.24 -22.69 -16.78
C VAL A 12 -6.33 -23.73 -17.90
N THR A 13 -5.55 -23.57 -18.95
CA THR A 13 -5.40 -24.60 -19.99
C THR A 13 -4.52 -25.73 -19.47
N THR A 14 -5.14 -26.80 -18.97
CA THR A 14 -4.45 -28.07 -18.73
C THR A 14 -3.93 -28.63 -20.06
N THR A 15 -2.63 -28.50 -20.32
CA THR A 15 -2.00 -29.09 -21.51
C THR A 15 -1.81 -30.60 -21.33
N ASP A 16 -2.80 -31.38 -21.77
CA ASP A 16 -2.60 -32.80 -22.08
C ASP A 16 -1.52 -32.94 -23.16
N THR A 17 -0.32 -33.39 -22.79
CA THR A 17 0.75 -33.67 -23.75
C THR A 17 0.72 -35.13 -24.19
N ASP A 18 -0.31 -35.51 -24.95
CA ASP A 18 -0.26 -36.73 -25.77
C ASP A 18 0.73 -36.53 -26.93
N THR A 19 1.94 -37.07 -26.78
CA THR A 19 2.92 -37.17 -27.88
C THR A 19 3.41 -38.60 -28.05
N SER A 20 2.69 -39.36 -28.87
CA SER A 20 3.09 -40.71 -29.27
C SER A 20 4.36 -40.73 -30.14
N THR A 21 5.50 -41.14 -29.58
CA THR A 21 6.64 -41.66 -30.36
C THR A 21 7.20 -42.92 -29.70
N GLY A 22 6.96 -44.09 -30.29
CA GLY A 22 7.42 -45.37 -29.76
C GLY A 22 8.60 -45.96 -30.53
N THR A 23 9.50 -46.63 -29.81
CA THR A 23 10.35 -47.71 -30.35
C THR A 23 10.69 -48.71 -29.24
N ASP A 24 10.78 -49.99 -29.61
CA ASP A 24 11.11 -51.14 -28.75
C ASP A 24 12.31 -50.98 -27.81
N THR A 25 12.20 -51.51 -26.59
CA THR A 25 12.97 -52.72 -26.21
C THR A 25 12.43 -53.41 -24.94
N SER A 26 12.82 -54.67 -24.73
CA SER A 26 12.41 -55.58 -23.64
C SER A 26 13.45 -55.58 -22.48
N THR A 27 13.34 -56.27 -21.34
CA THR A 27 12.62 -57.49 -20.89
C THR A 27 12.44 -57.54 -19.34
N GLY A 28 11.29 -58.04 -18.84
CA GLY A 28 11.14 -58.76 -17.55
C GLY A 28 11.28 -57.95 -16.24
N THR A 29 10.94 -58.46 -15.04
CA THR A 29 10.19 -59.70 -14.67
C THR A 29 9.62 -59.57 -13.24
N ASP A 30 8.46 -60.19 -12.97
CA ASP A 30 7.84 -60.63 -11.69
C ASP A 30 8.07 -59.88 -10.35
N GLY A 31 6.97 -59.56 -9.64
CA GLY A 31 6.99 -58.92 -8.31
C GLY A 31 5.66 -58.92 -7.54
N THR A 32 5.01 -60.08 -7.40
CA THR A 32 3.65 -60.20 -6.82
C THR A 32 3.58 -59.90 -5.31
N THR A 33 2.55 -59.17 -4.86
CA THR A 33 1.80 -59.45 -3.62
C THR A 33 0.39 -58.85 -3.72
N THR A 34 -0.63 -59.55 -3.25
CA THR A 34 -2.04 -59.12 -3.27
C THR A 34 -2.60 -59.14 -1.86
N THR A 35 -3.32 -58.10 -1.46
CA THR A 35 -4.33 -58.19 -0.39
C THR A 35 -5.52 -57.31 -0.74
N SER A 36 -6.74 -57.71 -0.38
CA SER A 36 -8.00 -57.04 -0.73
C SER A 36 -8.90 -56.92 0.49
N THR A 37 -9.57 -55.77 0.64
CA THR A 37 -10.86 -55.51 1.33
C THR A 37 -11.02 -53.98 1.47
N THR A 38 -12.21 -53.36 1.46
CA THR A 38 -13.53 -53.69 0.90
C THR A 38 -14.35 -52.40 0.91
N GLU A 39 -15.08 -52.07 -0.16
CA GLU A 39 -16.05 -50.97 -0.14
C GLU A 39 -17.24 -51.26 0.79
N THR A 40 -17.74 -50.25 1.51
CA THR A 40 -19.13 -50.24 2.00
C THR A 40 -19.62 -48.80 2.08
N THR A 41 -20.54 -48.43 1.18
CA THR A 41 -21.24 -47.14 1.17
C THR A 41 -22.39 -47.12 2.18
N VAL A 42 -22.63 -45.95 2.80
CA VAL A 42 -23.82 -45.68 3.64
C VAL A 42 -24.26 -44.23 3.40
N GLU A 43 -25.54 -44.01 3.11
CA GLU A 43 -26.15 -42.68 2.93
C GLU A 43 -26.44 -41.97 4.28
N PRO A 44 -26.51 -40.61 4.29
CA PRO A 44 -26.87 -39.85 5.48
C PRO A 44 -28.39 -39.82 5.73
N PRO A 45 -28.85 -39.83 7.00
CA PRO A 45 -30.25 -39.60 7.35
C PRO A 45 -30.62 -38.11 7.35
N THR A 46 -31.90 -37.81 7.20
CA THR A 46 -32.44 -36.45 6.99
C THR A 46 -33.08 -35.81 8.23
N THR A 47 -33.01 -34.46 8.27
CA THR A 47 -34.01 -33.50 8.82
C THR A 47 -34.66 -33.72 10.19
N GLY A 48 -34.57 -32.73 11.07
CA GLY A 48 -35.47 -32.55 12.22
C GLY A 48 -35.69 -31.05 12.54
N GLU A 49 -36.95 -30.65 12.73
CA GLU A 49 -37.33 -29.27 13.09
C GLU A 49 -37.17 -28.98 14.60
N PRO A 50 -36.89 -27.74 15.01
CA PRO A 50 -37.13 -27.27 16.38
C PRO A 50 -38.61 -26.86 16.59
N PRO A 51 -39.18 -27.04 17.80
CA PRO A 51 -40.59 -26.77 18.07
C PRO A 51 -40.90 -25.28 18.30
N THR A 52 -42.14 -24.88 18.01
CA THR A 52 -42.70 -23.56 18.34
C THR A 52 -43.62 -23.59 19.57
N THR A 53 -43.62 -22.50 20.34
CA THR A 53 -44.77 -21.77 20.95
C THR A 53 -44.39 -21.08 22.27
N GLY A 54 -44.86 -19.84 22.48
CA GLY A 54 -44.49 -19.05 23.66
C GLY A 54 -44.87 -17.56 23.58
N GLU A 55 -46.15 -17.24 23.37
CA GLU A 55 -46.69 -15.88 23.54
C GLU A 55 -46.66 -15.48 25.05
N THR A 56 -46.83 -14.23 25.52
CA THR A 56 -47.40 -13.01 24.92
C THR A 56 -46.92 -11.77 25.71
N ALA A 57 -46.71 -10.61 25.06
CA ALA A 57 -46.88 -9.29 25.71
C ALA A 57 -46.92 -8.14 24.66
N THR A 58 -48.10 -7.61 24.36
CA THR A 58 -48.27 -6.46 23.46
C THR A 58 -48.31 -5.15 24.25
N THR A 59 -47.58 -4.11 23.82
CA THR A 59 -47.94 -2.72 24.16
C THR A 59 -47.75 -1.80 22.95
N THR A 60 -48.85 -1.28 22.41
CA THR A 60 -48.87 -0.32 21.30
C THR A 60 -48.87 1.11 21.85
N SER A 61 -48.25 2.05 21.14
CA SER A 61 -48.54 3.49 21.28
C SER A 61 -48.14 4.26 20.02
N GLU A 62 -49.09 4.40 19.08
CA GLU A 62 -49.07 5.53 18.15
C GLU A 62 -49.52 6.80 18.89
N THR A 63 -49.07 7.99 18.45
CA THR A 63 -49.84 9.24 18.64
C THR A 63 -49.57 10.17 17.47
N THR A 64 -50.63 10.57 16.78
CA THR A 64 -50.61 11.37 15.54
C THR A 64 -50.89 12.85 15.82
N THR A 65 -50.16 13.77 15.17
CA THR A 65 -50.72 15.02 14.58
C THR A 65 -49.74 15.47 13.47
N THR A 66 -50.06 15.67 12.17
CA THR A 66 -50.97 16.64 11.49
C THR A 66 -50.73 18.11 11.91
N THR A 67 -50.75 19.16 11.07
CA THR A 67 -51.12 19.41 9.63
C THR A 67 -50.27 20.62 9.15
N THR A 68 -49.97 20.98 7.89
CA THR A 68 -50.45 20.67 6.51
C THR A 68 -49.19 20.67 5.57
N GLY A 69 -49.09 20.99 4.26
CA GLY A 69 -49.95 21.54 3.18
C GLY A 69 -49.31 22.75 2.47
N ASP A 70 -49.54 23.03 1.17
CA ASP A 70 -50.31 22.28 0.16
C ASP A 70 -50.00 22.78 -1.30
N THR A 71 -50.18 21.92 -2.33
CA THR A 71 -50.24 22.22 -3.80
C THR A 71 -49.05 22.94 -4.49
N THR A 72 -48.73 22.82 -5.80
CA THR A 72 -49.24 22.08 -7.00
C THR A 72 -48.04 21.89 -7.96
N SER A 73 -47.82 20.77 -8.67
CA SER A 73 -48.45 20.36 -9.96
C SER A 73 -48.27 21.40 -11.10
N THR A 74 -47.95 21.07 -12.37
CA THR A 74 -47.70 19.80 -13.11
C THR A 74 -47.21 20.14 -14.54
N THR A 75 -46.40 19.28 -15.21
CA THR A 75 -46.64 18.68 -16.57
C THR A 75 -45.36 18.19 -17.27
N ASP A 76 -45.33 16.90 -17.59
CA ASP A 76 -44.56 16.21 -18.65
C ASP A 76 -45.42 16.03 -19.92
N PRO A 77 -44.97 15.38 -21.02
CA PRO A 77 -43.63 15.31 -21.64
C PRO A 77 -43.66 15.56 -23.18
N VAL A 78 -42.50 15.62 -23.84
CA VAL A 78 -42.34 15.28 -25.28
C VAL A 78 -40.99 14.58 -25.53
N ASP A 79 -41.01 13.48 -26.27
CA ASP A 79 -39.86 12.74 -26.82
C ASP A 79 -39.73 13.05 -28.33
N THR A 80 -38.50 13.27 -28.83
CA THR A 80 -38.10 12.88 -30.20
C THR A 80 -36.57 12.82 -30.39
N THR A 81 -36.08 11.63 -30.71
CA THR A 81 -35.06 11.31 -31.74
C THR A 81 -33.66 11.98 -31.72
N SER A 82 -32.66 11.11 -31.50
CA SER A 82 -31.35 11.07 -32.14
C SER A 82 -31.22 11.66 -33.56
N ASP A 83 -30.05 12.23 -33.88
CA ASP A 83 -29.20 11.63 -34.94
C ASP A 83 -27.70 11.98 -34.79
N THR A 84 -26.81 11.19 -35.40
CA THR A 84 -25.35 11.28 -35.25
C THR A 84 -24.66 11.70 -36.55
N THR A 85 -23.81 12.73 -36.53
CA THR A 85 -22.79 12.90 -37.59
C THR A 85 -21.49 13.56 -37.14
N THR A 86 -20.38 12.85 -37.32
CA THR A 86 -19.00 13.38 -37.23
C THR A 86 -18.65 14.19 -38.48
N THR A 87 -17.96 15.33 -38.36
CA THR A 87 -17.01 15.76 -39.41
C THR A 87 -15.96 16.72 -38.89
N THR A 88 -14.69 16.42 -39.17
CA THR A 88 -13.56 17.36 -39.08
C THR A 88 -13.43 18.19 -40.36
N SER A 89 -13.12 19.48 -40.24
CA SER A 89 -12.43 20.23 -41.31
C SER A 89 -11.83 21.54 -40.80
N THR A 90 -10.58 21.78 -41.16
CA THR A 90 -9.88 23.06 -41.02
C THR A 90 -10.17 23.96 -42.23
N SER A 91 -10.37 25.26 -42.01
CA SER A 91 -10.18 26.27 -43.07
C SER A 91 -9.86 27.65 -42.48
N THR A 92 -8.86 28.31 -43.03
CA THR A 92 -8.47 29.68 -42.68
C THR A 92 -9.31 30.72 -43.44
N GLY A 93 -9.71 31.80 -42.76
CA GLY A 93 -10.46 32.93 -43.34
C GLY A 93 -10.46 34.13 -42.36
N PRO A 94 -10.33 35.39 -42.81
CA PRO A 94 -9.85 36.47 -41.95
C PRO A 94 -10.91 37.39 -41.33
N ASP A 95 -10.59 37.83 -40.11
CA ASP A 95 -10.74 39.19 -39.54
C ASP A 95 -11.98 40.04 -39.88
N THR A 96 -12.82 40.27 -38.87
CA THR A 96 -13.45 41.59 -38.64
C THR A 96 -13.49 41.89 -37.14
N THR A 97 -13.16 43.13 -36.76
CA THR A 97 -12.94 43.57 -35.37
C THR A 97 -14.11 44.39 -34.82
N THR A 98 -14.56 44.08 -33.60
CA THR A 98 -15.15 44.98 -32.56
C THR A 98 -15.65 44.15 -31.37
N GLY A 99 -15.39 44.48 -30.10
CA GLY A 99 -14.53 45.54 -29.54
C GLY A 99 -14.41 45.37 -28.01
N ASP A 100 -13.42 46.03 -27.40
CA ASP A 100 -12.99 45.77 -26.01
C ASP A 100 -14.01 46.11 -24.91
N THR A 101 -13.93 45.35 -23.82
CA THR A 101 -14.16 45.86 -22.45
C THR A 101 -13.07 45.32 -21.52
N ASP A 102 -11.87 45.88 -21.67
CA ASP A 102 -10.70 45.61 -20.81
C ASP A 102 -10.93 46.11 -19.37
N THR A 103 -10.65 45.26 -18.38
CA THR A 103 -10.56 45.61 -16.95
C THR A 103 -9.30 45.01 -16.31
N THR A 104 -8.15 45.20 -16.94
CA THR A 104 -6.84 44.84 -16.37
C THR A 104 -6.46 45.71 -15.17
N THR A 105 -6.34 45.07 -14.00
CA THR A 105 -5.54 45.54 -12.86
C THR A 105 -4.54 44.45 -12.51
N GLY A 106 -3.42 44.42 -13.24
CA GLY A 106 -2.54 43.26 -13.30
C GLY A 106 -1.35 43.25 -12.33
N THR A 107 -0.71 42.08 -12.27
CA THR A 107 0.67 41.84 -11.86
C THR A 107 1.49 41.37 -13.07
N THR A 108 2.78 41.05 -12.89
CA THR A 108 3.79 40.86 -13.94
C THR A 108 3.34 40.01 -15.14
N GLY A 109 3.72 40.48 -16.34
CA GLY A 109 3.43 39.83 -17.62
C GLY A 109 4.38 38.68 -17.93
N ASP A 110 4.41 37.68 -17.05
CA ASP A 110 5.06 36.40 -17.28
C ASP A 110 4.19 35.56 -18.24
N LEU A 111 4.82 34.65 -19.00
CA LEU A 111 4.07 33.76 -19.89
C LEU A 111 3.35 32.68 -19.06
N PRO A 112 2.16 32.21 -19.46
CA PRO A 112 1.55 31.04 -18.83
C PRO A 112 2.48 29.82 -19.00
N PRO A 113 2.51 28.89 -18.02
CA PRO A 113 3.43 27.76 -18.05
C PRO A 113 3.19 26.84 -19.25
N ASP A 114 4.27 26.26 -19.78
CA ASP A 114 4.22 25.24 -20.83
C ASP A 114 3.87 23.89 -20.22
N LEU A 115 2.59 23.70 -19.91
CA LEU A 115 2.07 22.50 -19.25
C LEU A 115 2.17 21.24 -20.13
N ASP A 116 2.41 21.36 -21.44
CA ASP A 116 2.71 20.21 -22.30
C ASP A 116 4.14 19.68 -22.08
N ALA A 117 5.06 20.53 -21.58
CA ALA A 117 6.39 20.09 -21.18
C ALA A 117 6.37 19.07 -20.03
N LEU A 118 5.28 18.97 -19.26
CA LEU A 118 5.11 18.02 -18.17
C LEU A 118 5.07 16.54 -18.62
N VAL A 119 4.67 16.29 -19.87
CA VAL A 119 4.53 14.91 -20.43
C VAL A 119 5.85 14.39 -21.02
N VAL A 120 6.85 15.25 -21.20
CA VAL A 120 8.04 14.95 -22.02
C VAL A 120 8.92 13.87 -21.38
N GLY A 121 9.08 12.76 -22.12
CA GLY A 121 9.93 11.62 -21.72
C GLY A 121 9.17 10.39 -21.21
N LEU A 122 7.83 10.46 -21.12
CA LEU A 122 6.99 9.30 -20.83
C LEU A 122 6.64 8.53 -22.11
N ASP A 123 6.65 7.20 -22.05
CA ASP A 123 5.89 6.39 -23.02
C ASP A 123 4.41 6.33 -22.59
N GLY A 124 3.50 6.26 -23.57
CA GLY A 124 2.06 6.32 -23.34
C GLY A 124 1.56 7.62 -22.67
N GLY A 125 2.38 8.67 -22.59
CA GLY A 125 2.11 9.88 -21.81
C GLY A 125 0.80 10.59 -22.16
N VAL A 126 -0.06 10.78 -21.16
CA VAL A 126 -1.35 11.49 -21.24
C VAL A 126 -1.36 12.64 -20.25
N ARG A 127 -1.97 13.76 -20.64
CA ARG A 127 -2.29 14.92 -19.80
C ARG A 127 -3.81 15.09 -19.69
N VAL A 128 -4.32 15.38 -18.50
CA VAL A 128 -5.71 15.74 -18.21
C VAL A 128 -5.73 17.01 -17.38
N ASP A 129 -6.49 18.02 -17.82
CA ASP A 129 -6.71 19.25 -17.06
C ASP A 129 -8.02 19.12 -16.25
N TRP A 130 -7.94 19.39 -14.95
CA TRP A 130 -9.05 19.35 -14.00
C TRP A 130 -9.40 20.78 -13.55
N LEU A 131 -10.68 21.13 -13.57
CA LEU A 131 -11.16 22.50 -13.35
C LEU A 131 -11.59 22.75 -11.89
N GLY A 132 -11.91 21.70 -11.15
CA GLY A 132 -12.54 21.81 -9.83
C GLY A 132 -13.99 22.29 -9.91
N GLY A 133 -14.71 22.27 -8.78
CA GLY A 133 -16.08 22.76 -8.69
C GLY A 133 -17.13 21.78 -9.24
N GLY A 134 -16.90 20.48 -9.08
CA GLY A 134 -17.85 19.41 -9.39
C GLY A 134 -17.31 18.27 -10.27
N ASP A 135 -16.06 18.32 -10.74
CA ASP A 135 -15.38 17.20 -11.41
C ASP A 135 -14.70 16.25 -10.41
N GLY A 136 -14.17 16.80 -9.32
CA GLY A 136 -13.43 16.09 -8.26
C GLY A 136 -12.01 16.61 -8.03
N GLY A 137 -11.54 17.55 -8.86
CA GLY A 137 -10.14 18.02 -8.85
C GLY A 137 -9.11 16.94 -9.18
N ILE A 138 -7.84 17.29 -9.10
CA ILE A 138 -6.71 16.34 -9.28
C ILE A 138 -6.60 15.31 -8.13
N GLU A 139 -7.38 15.45 -7.07
CA GLU A 139 -7.55 14.47 -5.99
C GLU A 139 -8.59 13.37 -6.31
N HIS A 140 -9.38 13.57 -7.37
CA HIS A 140 -10.54 12.75 -7.76
C HIS A 140 -11.50 12.52 -6.58
N SER A 141 -11.86 13.57 -5.82
CA SER A 141 -12.69 13.42 -4.61
C SER A 141 -14.06 12.76 -4.88
N THR A 142 -14.61 12.97 -6.08
CA THR A 142 -15.82 12.31 -6.60
C THR A 142 -15.68 10.80 -6.79
N TYR A 143 -14.46 10.27 -6.95
CA TYR A 143 -14.22 8.86 -7.27
C TYR A 143 -14.24 7.96 -6.03
N TRP A 144 -13.86 8.44 -4.85
CA TRP A 144 -13.88 7.65 -3.61
C TRP A 144 -15.28 7.15 -3.19
N PRO A 145 -16.34 7.99 -3.13
CA PRO A 145 -17.69 7.55 -2.73
C PRO A 145 -18.43 6.75 -3.81
N LEU A 146 -17.96 6.77 -5.06
CA LEU A 146 -18.59 6.10 -6.20
C LEU A 146 -18.66 4.57 -6.02
N VAL A 147 -19.67 3.88 -6.55
CA VAL A 147 -19.83 2.42 -6.40
C VAL A 147 -19.71 1.70 -7.74
N LYS A 148 -18.95 0.60 -7.82
CA LYS A 148 -18.81 -0.19 -9.05
C LYS A 148 -20.16 -0.79 -9.47
N GLY A 149 -20.56 -0.61 -10.72
CA GLY A 149 -21.90 -0.99 -11.21
C GLY A 149 -23.04 -0.08 -10.73
N SER A 150 -22.72 1.14 -10.25
CA SER A 150 -23.69 2.23 -10.18
C SER A 150 -23.85 2.88 -11.57
N ALA A 151 -24.96 3.58 -11.82
CA ALA A 151 -25.18 4.26 -13.09
C ALA A 151 -24.13 5.36 -13.35
N GLU A 152 -23.64 5.97 -12.28
CA GLU A 152 -22.59 6.97 -12.24
C GLU A 152 -21.23 6.37 -12.63
N TYR A 153 -20.94 5.14 -12.20
CA TYR A 153 -19.72 4.41 -12.57
C TYR A 153 -19.79 3.88 -14.01
N ASP A 154 -20.92 3.28 -14.40
CA ASP A 154 -21.11 2.72 -15.74
C ASP A 154 -21.10 3.82 -16.83
N ALA A 155 -21.37 5.07 -16.46
CA ALA A 155 -21.25 6.25 -17.32
C ALA A 155 -19.80 6.75 -17.52
N LEU A 156 -18.84 6.34 -16.68
CA LEU A 156 -17.43 6.74 -16.84
C LEU A 156 -16.80 6.06 -18.08
N PRO A 157 -15.87 6.74 -18.78
CA PRO A 157 -15.04 6.09 -19.80
C PRO A 157 -14.24 4.90 -19.22
N PRO A 158 -13.95 3.84 -20.01
CA PRO A 158 -13.25 2.65 -19.50
C PRO A 158 -11.87 2.91 -18.85
N GLY A 159 -11.18 3.98 -19.26
CA GLY A 159 -9.92 4.41 -18.61
C GLY A 159 -10.15 4.95 -17.19
N GLU A 160 -11.18 5.77 -16.99
CA GLU A 160 -11.54 6.29 -15.67
C GLU A 160 -12.18 5.20 -14.78
N GLN A 161 -12.95 4.26 -15.36
CA GLN A 161 -13.37 3.06 -14.64
C GLN A 161 -12.16 2.26 -14.09
N LYS A 162 -11.11 2.07 -14.91
CA LYS A 162 -9.85 1.43 -14.47
C LYS A 162 -9.13 2.25 -13.38
N LYS A 163 -9.11 3.58 -13.49
CA LYS A 163 -8.53 4.49 -12.48
C LYS A 163 -9.26 4.34 -11.15
N VAL A 164 -10.60 4.42 -11.17
CA VAL A 164 -11.48 4.22 -10.01
C VAL A 164 -11.25 2.86 -9.35
N ASP A 165 -11.14 1.77 -10.13
CA ASP A 165 -10.81 0.44 -9.62
C ASP A 165 -9.43 0.40 -8.94
N ALA A 166 -8.40 0.96 -9.59
CA ALA A 166 -7.03 0.96 -9.07
C ALA A 166 -6.89 1.78 -7.77
N MET A 167 -7.58 2.92 -7.68
CA MET A 167 -7.68 3.72 -6.47
C MET A 167 -8.38 2.95 -5.34
N LYS A 168 -9.51 2.27 -5.63
CA LYS A 168 -10.30 1.52 -4.62
C LYS A 168 -9.64 0.25 -4.13
N ALA A 169 -8.90 -0.45 -4.99
CA ALA A 169 -8.03 -1.54 -4.57
C ALA A 169 -6.90 -1.08 -3.61
N SER A 170 -6.66 0.24 -3.55
CA SER A 170 -5.51 0.86 -2.90
C SER A 170 -5.88 1.85 -1.78
N ILE A 171 -7.10 1.79 -1.25
CA ILE A 171 -7.53 2.59 -0.08
C ILE A 171 -6.64 2.29 1.13
N LEU A 172 -6.15 3.35 1.76
CA LEU A 172 -5.35 3.31 2.99
C LEU A 172 -5.76 4.39 4.02
N HIS A 173 -6.51 5.41 3.58
CA HIS A 173 -7.02 6.49 4.43
C HIS A 173 -8.23 6.01 5.25
N SER A 174 -8.44 6.64 6.40
CA SER A 174 -9.65 6.42 7.20
C SER A 174 -10.92 6.88 6.45
N ALA A 175 -12.07 6.30 6.78
CA ALA A 175 -13.40 6.80 6.42
C ALA A 175 -13.70 8.20 6.99
N GLN A 176 -12.96 8.64 8.01
CA GLN A 176 -12.95 10.01 8.54
C GLN A 176 -12.01 10.94 7.73
N ARG A 177 -11.32 10.40 6.71
CA ARG A 177 -10.31 11.07 5.85
C ARG A 177 -10.50 10.79 4.36
N VAL A 178 -11.72 10.51 3.92
CA VAL A 178 -12.03 10.52 2.48
C VAL A 178 -11.70 11.91 1.92
N PRO A 179 -10.90 12.05 0.84
CA PRO A 179 -10.61 13.36 0.25
C PRO A 179 -11.87 14.08 -0.23
N THR A 180 -12.03 15.34 0.16
CA THR A 180 -13.19 16.20 -0.22
C THR A 180 -12.78 17.52 -0.86
N SER A 181 -11.49 17.73 -1.16
CA SER A 181 -11.02 18.87 -1.93
C SER A 181 -11.20 18.63 -3.43
N GLU A 182 -11.25 19.71 -4.20
CA GLU A 182 -11.37 19.69 -5.66
C GLU A 182 -10.38 20.70 -6.24
N THR A 183 -9.08 20.45 -6.05
CA THR A 183 -8.03 21.38 -6.46
C THR A 183 -7.93 21.40 -7.99
N PRO A 184 -8.11 22.56 -8.65
CA PRO A 184 -7.92 22.68 -10.10
C PRO A 184 -6.45 22.49 -10.45
N GLY A 185 -6.13 21.79 -11.54
CA GLY A 185 -4.74 21.55 -11.94
C GLY A 185 -4.59 20.57 -13.10
N VAL A 186 -3.38 20.04 -13.23
CA VAL A 186 -3.00 19.11 -14.30
C VAL A 186 -2.64 17.76 -13.69
N GLU A 187 -3.22 16.70 -14.23
CA GLU A 187 -2.79 15.32 -14.04
C GLU A 187 -2.00 14.86 -15.28
N VAL A 188 -0.84 14.25 -15.08
CA VAL A 188 -0.07 13.56 -16.12
C VAL A 188 0.15 12.10 -15.72
N THR A 189 -0.07 11.17 -16.64
CA THR A 189 0.13 9.73 -16.43
C THR A 189 0.92 9.10 -17.56
N GLY A 190 1.76 8.10 -17.25
CA GLY A 190 2.45 7.29 -18.26
C GLY A 190 3.67 6.55 -17.69
N ALA A 191 4.40 5.85 -18.56
CA ALA A 191 5.55 5.05 -18.18
C ALA A 191 6.86 5.84 -18.28
N LEU A 192 7.55 6.02 -17.17
CA LEU A 192 8.92 6.55 -17.13
C LEU A 192 9.91 5.37 -17.19
N THR A 193 10.81 5.39 -18.17
CA THR A 193 11.93 4.44 -18.27
C THR A 193 13.26 5.17 -18.10
N VAL A 194 14.07 4.78 -17.11
CA VAL A 194 15.44 5.24 -16.90
C VAL A 194 16.37 4.03 -16.84
N GLU A 195 17.35 4.00 -17.74
CA GLU A 195 18.20 2.82 -17.98
C GLU A 195 17.34 1.58 -18.32
N GLU A 196 17.32 0.56 -17.46
CA GLU A 196 16.47 -0.64 -17.60
C GLU A 196 15.28 -0.64 -16.62
N ARG A 197 15.11 0.42 -15.82
CA ARG A 197 14.03 0.58 -14.84
C ARG A 197 12.84 1.29 -15.48
N THR A 198 11.70 0.60 -15.58
CA THR A 198 10.42 1.18 -16.03
C THR A 198 9.41 1.19 -14.89
N GLN A 199 8.65 2.28 -14.75
CA GLN A 199 7.54 2.41 -13.81
C GLN A 199 6.42 3.28 -14.42
N GLU A 200 5.16 2.92 -14.17
CA GLU A 200 4.04 3.83 -14.40
C GLU A 200 4.02 4.91 -13.31
N LEU A 201 3.63 6.13 -13.65
CA LEU A 201 3.49 7.22 -12.69
C LEU A 201 2.20 8.02 -12.85
N VAL A 202 1.85 8.72 -11.77
CA VAL A 202 0.96 9.88 -11.77
C VAL A 202 1.78 11.09 -11.34
N PHE A 203 1.61 12.20 -12.03
CA PHE A 203 2.20 13.49 -11.70
C PHE A 203 1.12 14.56 -11.69
N ALA A 204 0.74 15.00 -10.49
CA ALA A 204 -0.28 16.01 -10.26
C ALA A 204 0.37 17.38 -9.99
N VAL A 205 -0.09 18.43 -10.67
CA VAL A 205 0.41 19.80 -10.51
C VAL A 205 -0.79 20.74 -10.32
N PRO A 206 -1.01 21.30 -9.11
CA PRO A 206 -2.12 22.22 -8.86
C PRO A 206 -1.92 23.57 -9.56
N THR A 207 -3.03 24.27 -9.83
CA THR A 207 -3.03 25.56 -10.55
C THR A 207 -2.33 26.67 -9.76
N ASP A 208 -2.39 26.61 -8.43
CA ASP A 208 -1.68 27.48 -7.49
C ASP A 208 -0.33 26.88 -7.02
N TYR A 209 0.35 26.15 -7.92
CA TYR A 209 1.66 25.53 -7.69
C TYR A 209 2.63 26.46 -6.93
N ASN A 210 2.97 26.04 -5.71
CA ASN A 210 3.67 26.86 -4.72
C ASN A 210 5.21 26.91 -4.91
N GLY A 211 5.73 26.25 -5.95
CA GLY A 211 7.17 26.15 -6.24
C GLY A 211 7.87 24.92 -5.67
N ARG A 212 7.16 23.98 -5.02
CA ARG A 212 7.74 22.78 -4.38
C ARG A 212 7.20 21.49 -4.97
N LEU A 213 8.10 20.51 -5.15
CA LEU A 213 7.78 19.14 -5.56
C LEU A 213 7.78 18.21 -4.34
N VAL A 214 6.87 17.24 -4.31
CA VAL A 214 6.96 16.05 -3.46
C VAL A 214 7.00 14.81 -4.33
N VAL A 215 7.98 13.94 -4.09
CA VAL A 215 8.01 12.58 -4.61
C VAL A 215 7.40 11.66 -3.55
N LEU A 216 6.37 10.91 -3.92
CA LEU A 216 5.74 9.94 -3.04
C LEU A 216 6.23 8.51 -3.32
N GLY A 217 6.72 7.86 -2.28
CA GLY A 217 7.03 6.43 -2.29
C GLY A 217 5.75 5.60 -2.12
N THR A 218 5.58 4.58 -2.94
CA THR A 218 4.34 3.79 -2.99
C THR A 218 4.34 2.64 -1.95
N PRO A 219 3.31 2.51 -1.09
CA PRO A 219 3.22 1.50 -0.03
C PRO A 219 3.01 0.06 -0.53
N GLY A 220 3.45 -0.90 0.29
CA GLY A 220 3.33 -2.34 0.02
C GLY A 220 3.90 -2.75 -1.34
N THR A 221 3.26 -3.71 -1.99
CA THR A 221 3.55 -4.10 -3.39
C THR A 221 2.64 -3.38 -4.41
N ARG A 222 1.93 -2.32 -3.99
CA ARG A 222 0.81 -1.69 -4.72
C ARG A 222 1.24 -0.78 -5.88
N ASN A 223 0.25 -0.28 -6.63
CA ASN A 223 0.37 0.66 -7.75
C ASN A 223 0.42 2.15 -7.31
N GLU A 224 0.71 3.03 -8.28
CA GLU A 224 0.90 4.48 -8.15
C GLU A 224 -0.28 5.24 -7.51
N TRP A 225 -1.51 4.73 -7.60
CA TRP A 225 -2.70 5.38 -7.01
C TRP A 225 -2.77 5.27 -5.48
N SER A 226 -1.98 4.38 -4.87
CA SER A 226 -2.10 4.03 -3.43
C SER A 226 -1.87 5.18 -2.46
N SER A 227 -1.04 6.16 -2.82
CA SER A 227 -0.76 7.30 -1.95
C SER A 227 -1.74 8.47 -2.15
N HIS A 228 -2.75 8.33 -3.03
CA HIS A 228 -3.64 9.44 -3.38
C HIS A 228 -4.45 9.97 -2.19
N GLY A 229 -5.19 9.07 -1.52
CA GLY A 229 -6.08 9.46 -0.43
C GLY A 229 -5.40 9.73 0.92
N VAL A 230 -4.13 9.32 1.09
CA VAL A 230 -3.39 9.48 2.36
C VAL A 230 -2.36 10.61 2.37
N LEU A 231 -1.84 11.02 1.20
CA LEU A 231 -0.79 12.03 1.11
C LEU A 231 -0.97 12.99 -0.08
N LEU A 232 -1.22 12.49 -1.30
CA LEU A 232 -1.27 13.35 -2.49
C LEU A 232 -2.37 14.41 -2.38
N SER A 233 -3.59 13.99 -2.05
CA SER A 233 -4.76 14.88 -1.94
C SER A 233 -4.55 16.02 -0.94
N TRP A 234 -3.98 15.72 0.24
CA TRP A 234 -3.57 16.75 1.18
C TRP A 234 -2.49 17.66 0.57
N LEU A 235 -1.40 17.11 0.02
CA LEU A 235 -0.28 17.88 -0.53
C LEU A 235 -0.67 18.82 -1.68
N VAL A 236 -1.47 18.36 -2.64
CA VAL A 236 -1.90 19.21 -3.77
C VAL A 236 -2.84 20.32 -3.32
N SER A 237 -3.69 20.09 -2.30
CA SER A 237 -4.52 21.14 -1.68
C SER A 237 -3.70 22.23 -0.97
N GLN A 238 -2.42 21.97 -0.70
CA GLN A 238 -1.44 22.95 -0.18
C GLN A 238 -0.56 23.54 -1.30
N GLY A 239 -0.91 23.33 -2.58
CA GLY A 239 -0.20 23.85 -3.75
C GLY A 239 1.08 23.10 -4.13
N TYR A 240 1.37 21.92 -3.57
CA TYR A 240 2.56 21.15 -3.96
C TYR A 240 2.32 20.42 -5.28
N ALA A 241 3.31 20.40 -6.17
CA ALA A 241 3.35 19.41 -7.25
C ALA A 241 3.73 18.05 -6.64
N VAL A 242 3.08 16.97 -7.06
CA VAL A 242 3.25 15.63 -6.47
C VAL A 242 3.43 14.57 -7.55
N VAL A 243 4.54 13.85 -7.53
CA VAL A 243 4.80 12.70 -8.41
C VAL A 243 4.85 11.40 -7.61
N VAL A 244 4.22 10.34 -8.11
CA VAL A 244 4.15 9.02 -7.48
C VAL A 244 4.29 7.93 -8.55
N GLY A 245 5.10 6.91 -8.30
CA GLY A 245 5.37 5.82 -9.25
C GLY A 245 5.04 4.43 -8.69
N ASN A 246 4.72 3.50 -9.58
CA ASN A 246 4.37 2.12 -9.20
C ASN A 246 5.57 1.26 -8.80
N LYS A 247 6.81 1.75 -8.97
CA LYS A 247 8.07 1.03 -8.66
C LYS A 247 8.29 -0.22 -9.53
N GLY A 248 7.76 -0.22 -10.75
CA GLY A 248 7.74 -1.39 -11.64
C GLY A 248 6.70 -2.46 -11.27
N MET A 249 5.84 -2.21 -10.27
CA MET A 249 4.83 -3.18 -9.81
C MET A 249 3.56 -3.12 -10.67
N THR A 250 3.16 -4.24 -11.28
CA THR A 250 1.94 -4.33 -12.11
C THR A 250 0.63 -4.49 -11.31
N ASN A 251 0.68 -4.31 -9.99
CA ASN A 251 -0.40 -4.59 -9.03
C ASN A 251 -1.59 -3.60 -9.09
N GLY A 252 -2.36 -3.71 -10.18
CA GLY A 252 -3.70 -3.13 -10.35
C GLY A 252 -4.57 -4.00 -11.25
N GLY A 253 -4.28 -5.31 -11.33
CA GLY A 253 -4.87 -6.21 -12.31
C GLY A 253 -4.46 -7.68 -12.13
N VAL A 254 -4.56 -8.44 -13.22
CA VAL A 254 -4.67 -9.92 -13.24
C VAL A 254 -3.44 -10.68 -12.70
N ASP A 255 -2.26 -10.07 -12.72
CA ASP A 255 -0.99 -10.76 -12.43
C ASP A 255 -0.70 -10.94 -10.93
N GLY A 256 -1.31 -10.10 -10.08
CA GLY A 256 -1.03 -10.04 -8.65
C GLY A 256 0.46 -9.82 -8.31
N ASN A 257 0.91 -10.38 -7.18
CA ASN A 257 2.30 -10.26 -6.71
C ASN A 257 3.35 -10.98 -7.58
N ALA A 258 3.02 -11.47 -8.78
CA ALA A 258 3.95 -12.17 -9.68
C ALA A 258 5.22 -11.35 -10.03
N THR A 259 5.18 -10.02 -9.97
CA THR A 259 6.39 -9.19 -10.10
C THR A 259 7.46 -9.55 -9.06
N MET A 260 7.08 -9.99 -7.86
CA MET A 260 8.01 -10.41 -6.79
C MET A 260 8.58 -11.83 -7.01
N LEU A 261 8.03 -12.60 -7.97
CA LEU A 261 8.41 -13.99 -8.27
C LEU A 261 8.89 -14.14 -9.73
N ASN A 262 9.59 -13.12 -10.24
CA ASN A 262 10.06 -13.05 -11.64
C ASN A 262 11.58 -13.24 -11.81
N LYS A 263 12.32 -13.48 -10.72
CA LYS A 263 13.81 -13.57 -10.66
C LYS A 263 14.59 -12.30 -11.02
N LEU A 264 13.94 -11.14 -11.06
CA LEU A 264 14.57 -9.85 -11.40
C LEU A 264 14.86 -8.96 -10.18
N HIS A 265 14.59 -9.45 -8.95
CA HIS A 265 14.81 -8.73 -7.69
C HIS A 265 14.33 -7.26 -7.71
N PRO A 266 13.05 -6.98 -8.04
CA PRO A 266 12.55 -5.63 -8.29
C PRO A 266 12.72 -4.66 -7.11
N SER A 267 12.78 -5.13 -5.87
CA SER A 267 12.78 -4.24 -4.70
C SER A 267 14.07 -3.44 -4.54
N GLN A 268 15.20 -3.96 -5.05
CA GLN A 268 16.48 -3.23 -5.10
C GLN A 268 16.38 -1.95 -5.95
N HIS A 269 15.45 -1.93 -6.91
CA HIS A 269 15.25 -0.81 -7.83
C HIS A 269 14.27 0.24 -7.32
N TRP A 270 13.52 -0.01 -6.24
CA TRP A 270 12.52 0.93 -5.72
C TRP A 270 13.12 2.26 -5.23
N GLY A 271 14.27 2.20 -4.55
CA GLY A 271 15.03 3.39 -4.14
C GLY A 271 15.52 4.23 -5.34
N PRO A 272 16.27 3.63 -6.29
CA PRO A 272 16.63 4.27 -7.55
C PRO A 272 15.44 4.86 -8.31
N MET A 273 14.33 4.11 -8.44
CA MET A 273 13.11 4.56 -9.10
C MET A 273 12.51 5.82 -8.47
N MET A 274 12.56 5.97 -7.14
CA MET A 274 12.09 7.20 -6.48
C MET A 274 13.01 8.40 -6.76
N LEU A 275 14.32 8.17 -6.86
CA LEU A 275 15.29 9.19 -7.27
C LEU A 275 15.14 9.58 -8.75
N ASP A 276 14.86 8.60 -9.63
CA ASP A 276 14.55 8.81 -11.05
C ASP A 276 13.33 9.73 -11.23
N LEU A 277 12.25 9.51 -10.44
CA LEU A 277 11.07 10.39 -10.43
C LEU A 277 11.39 11.83 -10.00
N GLY A 278 12.21 12.00 -8.95
CA GLY A 278 12.59 13.32 -8.44
C GLY A 278 13.41 14.13 -9.43
N LEU A 279 14.35 13.47 -10.13
CA LEU A 279 15.12 14.06 -11.22
C LEU A 279 14.22 14.45 -12.39
N TRP A 280 13.40 13.52 -12.88
CA TRP A 280 12.52 13.75 -14.03
C TRP A 280 11.50 14.87 -13.75
N ALA A 281 10.72 14.77 -12.68
CA ALA A 281 9.69 15.75 -12.37
C ALA A 281 10.26 17.14 -12.06
N GLY A 282 11.46 17.22 -11.46
CA GLY A 282 12.20 18.48 -11.32
C GLY A 282 12.55 19.12 -12.67
N GLU A 283 13.02 18.32 -13.64
CA GLU A 283 13.28 18.77 -15.02
C GLU A 283 12.00 19.16 -15.77
N ARG A 284 10.86 18.52 -15.48
CA ARG A 284 9.54 18.88 -16.04
C ARG A 284 8.99 20.18 -15.48
N LEU A 285 9.08 20.42 -14.17
CA LEU A 285 8.69 21.69 -13.56
C LEU A 285 9.58 22.84 -14.05
N THR A 286 10.90 22.60 -14.16
CA THR A 286 11.83 23.58 -14.74
C THR A 286 11.47 23.94 -16.18
N ALA A 287 11.06 22.96 -17.00
CA ALA A 287 10.68 23.19 -18.39
C ALA A 287 9.32 23.92 -18.52
N ALA A 288 8.33 23.56 -17.70
CA ALA A 288 6.99 24.14 -17.75
C ALA A 288 6.92 25.56 -17.14
N TYR A 289 7.59 25.80 -16.01
CA TYR A 289 7.51 27.05 -15.25
C TYR A 289 8.73 27.97 -15.42
N GLY A 290 9.78 27.53 -16.13
CA GLY A 290 10.98 28.31 -16.41
C GLY A 290 12.01 28.40 -15.26
N GLU A 291 11.61 28.09 -14.02
CA GLU A 291 12.47 28.00 -12.84
C GLU A 291 12.36 26.61 -12.20
N ALA A 292 13.47 26.13 -11.61
CA ALA A 292 13.51 24.84 -10.92
C ALA A 292 12.76 24.89 -9.57
N PRO A 293 12.19 23.76 -9.09
CA PRO A 293 11.53 23.71 -7.77
C PRO A 293 12.44 24.22 -6.66
N THR A 294 11.90 25.08 -5.78
CA THR A 294 12.65 25.70 -4.67
C THR A 294 13.04 24.67 -3.61
N ALA A 295 12.27 23.59 -3.49
CA ALA A 295 12.60 22.39 -2.73
C ALA A 295 11.92 21.16 -3.38
N VAL A 296 12.56 20.00 -3.24
CA VAL A 296 11.97 18.69 -3.52
C VAL A 296 11.96 17.88 -2.23
N TYR A 297 10.80 17.38 -1.84
CA TYR A 297 10.63 16.55 -0.65
C TYR A 297 10.35 15.10 -1.03
N ALA A 298 10.75 14.16 -0.18
CA ALA A 298 10.40 12.74 -0.31
C ALA A 298 9.43 12.35 0.82
N ALA A 299 8.28 11.72 0.53
CA ALA A 299 7.39 11.20 1.57
C ALA A 299 6.83 9.82 1.23
N GLY A 300 6.50 8.99 2.22
CA GLY A 300 5.90 7.68 1.92
C GLY A 300 5.61 6.81 3.15
N LEU A 301 4.58 5.98 3.00
CA LEU A 301 4.10 4.99 3.98
C LEU A 301 4.68 3.59 3.67
N SER A 302 5.07 2.82 4.68
CA SER A 302 5.42 1.39 4.56
C SER A 302 6.64 1.17 3.65
N ASN A 303 6.53 0.36 2.58
CA ASN A 303 7.55 0.32 1.53
C ASN A 303 7.84 1.69 0.90
N GLY A 304 6.87 2.62 0.91
CA GLY A 304 7.06 4.03 0.55
C GLY A 304 8.07 4.73 1.46
N GLY A 305 8.02 4.47 2.77
CA GLY A 305 9.01 4.97 3.70
C GLY A 305 10.40 4.36 3.49
N TYR A 306 10.46 3.09 3.06
CA TYR A 306 11.71 2.46 2.61
C TYR A 306 12.29 3.14 1.35
N GLN A 307 11.46 3.47 0.36
CA GLN A 307 11.89 4.25 -0.82
C GLN A 307 12.47 5.61 -0.42
N VAL A 308 11.81 6.35 0.49
CA VAL A 308 12.33 7.63 1.02
C VAL A 308 13.73 7.46 1.58
N ARG A 309 13.93 6.48 2.47
CA ARG A 309 15.25 6.20 3.08
C ARG A 309 16.31 5.92 2.01
N ARG A 310 16.05 4.99 1.07
CA ARG A 310 16.99 4.64 0.00
C ARG A 310 17.26 5.80 -0.96
N ALA A 311 16.25 6.59 -1.30
CA ALA A 311 16.40 7.75 -2.20
C ALA A 311 17.30 8.84 -1.59
N LEU A 312 17.15 9.13 -0.29
CA LEU A 312 18.03 10.07 0.43
C LEU A 312 19.48 9.54 0.60
N GLU A 313 19.64 8.22 0.76
CA GLU A 313 20.95 7.57 0.80
C GLU A 313 21.66 7.60 -0.57
N LEU A 314 20.94 7.34 -1.66
CA LEU A 314 21.46 7.41 -3.03
C LEU A 314 21.78 8.85 -3.45
N ASP A 315 20.94 9.82 -3.07
CA ASP A 315 21.18 11.23 -3.36
C ASP A 315 22.39 11.78 -2.57
N ARG A 316 22.64 11.31 -1.34
CA ARG A 316 23.91 11.56 -0.64
C ARG A 316 25.11 11.06 -1.46
N LEU A 317 25.03 9.88 -2.07
CA LEU A 317 26.13 9.34 -2.88
C LEU A 317 26.37 10.19 -4.14
N ARG A 318 25.32 10.72 -4.77
CA ARG A 318 25.43 11.70 -5.86
C ARG A 318 26.11 13.00 -5.39
N VAL A 319 25.67 13.57 -4.27
CA VAL A 319 26.24 14.80 -3.69
C VAL A 319 27.72 14.62 -3.33
N LEU A 320 28.12 13.45 -2.80
CA LEU A 320 29.51 13.12 -2.53
C LEU A 320 30.38 12.98 -3.79
N GLN A 321 29.78 12.75 -4.95
CA GLN A 321 30.45 12.76 -6.26
C GLN A 321 30.50 14.16 -6.91
N GLY A 322 29.82 15.15 -6.32
CA GLY A 322 29.80 16.55 -6.77
C GLY A 322 28.55 16.98 -7.52
N GLU A 323 27.54 16.11 -7.62
CA GLU A 323 26.24 16.44 -8.21
C GLU A 323 25.39 17.34 -7.29
N PRO A 324 24.45 18.14 -7.84
CA PRO A 324 23.43 18.80 -7.04
C PRO A 324 22.54 17.78 -6.31
N ALA A 325 22.20 18.06 -5.05
CA ALA A 325 21.19 17.31 -4.30
C ALA A 325 19.83 17.45 -5.02
N VAL A 326 19.10 16.34 -5.09
CA VAL A 326 17.68 16.34 -5.49
C VAL A 326 16.83 16.68 -4.28
N PHE A 327 17.00 15.96 -3.17
CA PHE A 327 16.07 16.02 -2.05
C PHE A 327 16.53 17.01 -0.97
N ALA A 328 15.64 17.94 -0.65
CA ALA A 328 15.83 18.91 0.43
C ALA A 328 15.55 18.30 1.81
N GLY A 329 14.70 17.26 1.89
CA GLY A 329 14.37 16.49 3.09
C GLY A 329 13.37 15.36 2.82
N GLY A 330 13.07 14.52 3.81
CA GLY A 330 11.99 13.54 3.69
C GLY A 330 11.25 13.14 4.98
N VAL A 331 10.08 12.52 4.79
CA VAL A 331 9.25 11.90 5.83
C VAL A 331 9.07 10.40 5.51
N ASP A 332 9.41 9.53 6.45
CA ASP A 332 9.01 8.11 6.38
C ASP A 332 7.93 7.80 7.41
N TRP A 333 6.84 7.18 6.97
CA TRP A 333 5.75 6.73 7.83
C TRP A 333 5.79 5.20 7.87
N ALA A 334 6.05 4.64 9.05
CA ALA A 334 6.17 3.21 9.31
C ALA A 334 7.10 2.47 8.33
N GLY A 335 8.20 3.13 7.91
CA GLY A 335 9.06 2.65 6.83
C GLY A 335 9.69 1.30 7.11
N VAL A 336 9.67 0.39 6.13
CA VAL A 336 10.37 -0.90 6.23
C VAL A 336 11.88 -0.68 6.39
N PHE A 337 12.50 -1.49 7.24
CA PHE A 337 13.95 -1.54 7.45
C PHE A 337 14.54 -2.80 6.83
N TYR A 338 15.60 -2.61 6.03
CA TYR A 338 16.50 -3.67 5.59
C TYR A 338 17.89 -3.33 6.14
N PRO A 339 18.45 -4.14 7.06
CA PRO A 339 19.74 -3.85 7.68
C PRO A 339 20.91 -3.94 6.68
N ASP A 340 21.88 -3.04 6.79
CA ASP A 340 23.13 -3.12 6.00
C ASP A 340 24.14 -4.08 6.62
N ALA A 341 25.21 -4.37 5.88
CA ALA A 341 26.28 -5.28 6.31
C ALA A 341 26.81 -4.94 7.71
N ARG A 342 26.91 -3.66 8.09
CA ARG A 342 27.39 -3.22 9.42
C ARG A 342 26.39 -3.48 10.58
N VAL A 343 25.16 -3.87 10.26
CA VAL A 343 24.12 -4.32 11.20
C VAL A 343 23.96 -5.84 11.16
N LEU A 344 24.27 -6.47 10.02
CA LEU A 344 24.19 -7.91 9.81
C LEU A 344 25.45 -8.67 10.26
N ASP A 345 26.64 -8.09 10.10
CA ASP A 345 27.92 -8.62 10.58
C ASP A 345 27.97 -8.52 12.11
N THR A 346 27.76 -9.65 12.78
CA THR A 346 27.61 -9.73 14.25
C THR A 346 28.89 -10.09 15.00
N ASP A 347 29.88 -10.68 14.33
CA ASP A 347 31.19 -11.00 14.93
C ASP A 347 32.35 -10.07 14.47
N ALA A 348 32.07 -9.19 13.50
CA ALA A 348 32.91 -8.13 12.95
C ALA A 348 34.11 -8.63 12.11
N ASP A 349 33.93 -9.72 11.35
CA ASP A 349 34.93 -10.23 10.39
C ASP A 349 34.86 -9.57 8.98
N ALA A 350 33.82 -8.75 8.74
CA ALA A 350 33.47 -8.07 7.49
C ALA A 350 32.87 -8.96 6.37
N VAL A 351 32.33 -10.14 6.70
CA VAL A 351 31.56 -11.00 5.80
C VAL A 351 30.20 -11.36 6.42
N VAL A 352 29.10 -10.84 5.86
CA VAL A 352 27.75 -11.25 6.28
C VAL A 352 27.51 -12.70 5.87
N THR A 353 27.24 -13.58 6.84
CA THR A 353 26.89 -14.96 6.56
C THR A 353 25.37 -15.15 6.34
N PRO A 354 24.93 -16.21 5.64
CA PRO A 354 23.52 -16.53 5.52
C PRO A 354 22.85 -16.86 6.87
N ALA A 355 23.63 -17.26 7.87
CA ALA A 355 23.14 -17.51 9.22
C ALA A 355 22.78 -16.21 9.96
N GLU A 356 23.54 -15.14 9.73
CA GLU A 356 23.28 -13.82 10.32
C GLU A 356 22.12 -13.11 9.64
N LEU A 357 22.03 -13.18 8.30
CA LEU A 357 20.84 -12.73 7.57
C LEU A 357 19.58 -13.40 8.13
N ALA A 358 19.59 -14.72 8.29
CA ALA A 358 18.48 -15.49 8.85
C ALA A 358 18.15 -15.16 10.32
N ALA A 359 19.12 -14.64 11.09
CA ALA A 359 18.94 -14.30 12.50
C ALA A 359 18.43 -12.88 12.73
N SER A 360 18.67 -11.96 11.79
CA SER A 360 18.48 -10.52 11.96
C SER A 360 17.05 -10.03 11.77
N ASP A 361 16.77 -8.83 12.28
CA ASP A 361 15.46 -8.17 12.17
C ASP A 361 15.31 -7.47 10.80
N HIS A 362 14.84 -8.23 9.82
CA HIS A 362 14.43 -7.76 8.49
C HIS A 362 12.99 -8.21 8.16
N LEU A 363 12.37 -7.62 7.12
CA LEU A 363 10.93 -7.79 6.81
C LEU A 363 10.48 -9.27 6.73
N VAL A 364 11.28 -10.13 6.11
CA VAL A 364 10.94 -11.57 5.97
C VAL A 364 11.00 -12.28 7.32
N ARG A 365 12.13 -12.23 8.04
CA ARG A 365 12.32 -12.88 9.34
C ARG A 365 11.26 -12.48 10.37
N THR A 366 10.91 -11.20 10.41
CA THR A 366 9.93 -10.65 11.37
C THR A 366 8.51 -11.14 11.08
N ASN A 367 8.09 -11.12 9.81
CA ASN A 367 6.79 -11.66 9.37
C ASN A 367 6.71 -13.19 9.53
N GLU A 368 7.78 -13.92 9.26
CA GLU A 368 7.82 -15.37 9.46
C GLU A 368 7.82 -15.76 10.94
N ALA A 369 8.53 -15.02 11.80
CA ALA A 369 8.45 -15.22 13.24
C ALA A 369 7.05 -14.92 13.79
N ALA A 370 6.35 -13.92 13.25
CA ALA A 370 4.94 -13.65 13.57
C ALA A 370 4.02 -14.79 13.09
N ALA A 371 4.17 -15.25 11.84
CA ALA A 371 3.40 -16.38 11.31
C ALA A 371 3.61 -17.66 12.12
N LEU A 372 4.86 -18.01 12.45
CA LEU A 372 5.19 -19.18 13.29
C LEU A 372 4.64 -19.06 14.73
N THR A 373 4.55 -17.83 15.25
CA THR A 373 4.01 -17.54 16.59
C THR A 373 2.49 -17.68 16.62
N MET A 374 1.79 -17.02 15.70
CA MET A 374 0.33 -17.05 15.62
C MET A 374 -0.21 -18.38 15.05
N ARG A 375 0.63 -19.07 14.27
CA ARG A 375 0.38 -20.28 13.47
C ARG A 375 -0.65 -20.08 12.36
N TYR A 376 -0.69 -21.02 11.42
CA TYR A 376 -1.79 -21.15 10.46
C TYR A 376 -3.13 -21.10 11.18
N ALA A 377 -4.06 -20.25 10.73
CA ALA A 377 -5.31 -19.95 11.44
C ALA A 377 -6.30 -21.14 11.57
N TYR A 378 -6.01 -22.28 10.94
CA TYR A 378 -6.76 -23.55 11.11
C TYR A 378 -5.92 -24.66 11.78
N ASP A 379 -4.73 -24.35 12.30
CA ASP A 379 -3.98 -25.22 13.21
C ASP A 379 -4.76 -25.36 14.54
N PRO A 380 -5.01 -26.57 15.07
CA PRO A 380 -5.70 -26.78 16.35
C PRO A 380 -5.04 -26.11 17.58
N LEU A 381 -3.83 -25.58 17.43
CA LEU A 381 -3.06 -24.84 18.43
C LEU A 381 -2.85 -23.35 18.04
N THR A 382 -3.57 -22.80 17.06
CA THR A 382 -3.43 -21.39 16.68
C THR A 382 -3.70 -20.44 17.85
N GLU A 383 -2.93 -19.36 17.93
CA GLU A 383 -3.24 -18.26 18.84
C GLU A 383 -4.44 -17.44 18.34
N THR A 384 -4.77 -17.50 17.05
CA THR A 384 -5.82 -16.70 16.40
C THR A 384 -7.21 -17.25 16.73
N THR A 385 -7.73 -16.89 17.92
CA THR A 385 -9.09 -17.23 18.36
C THR A 385 -9.70 -16.10 19.20
N PRO A 386 -11.03 -15.95 19.21
CA PRO A 386 -11.74 -14.99 20.06
C PRO A 386 -11.39 -15.15 21.56
N ALA A 387 -11.16 -16.40 21.99
CA ALA A 387 -10.79 -16.72 23.37
C ALA A 387 -9.38 -16.23 23.76
N ASN A 388 -8.46 -16.06 22.81
CA ASN A 388 -7.12 -15.50 23.05
C ASN A 388 -7.10 -13.98 22.84
N TYR A 389 -7.90 -13.47 21.90
CA TYR A 389 -8.12 -12.03 21.72
C TYR A 389 -8.71 -11.38 22.97
N ALA A 390 -9.76 -11.98 23.55
CA ALA A 390 -10.47 -11.46 24.73
C ALA A 390 -9.69 -11.54 26.06
N GLN A 391 -8.42 -11.97 26.04
CA GLN A 391 -7.53 -11.92 27.20
C GLN A 391 -6.83 -10.57 27.32
N ILE A 392 -6.23 -10.28 28.48
CA ILE A 392 -5.58 -8.99 28.76
C ILE A 392 -4.13 -9.23 29.23
N PRO A 393 -3.11 -8.85 28.43
CA PRO A 393 -3.21 -8.39 27.05
C PRO A 393 -3.71 -9.49 26.09
N PRO A 394 -4.18 -9.14 24.88
CA PRO A 394 -4.53 -10.12 23.84
C PRO A 394 -3.36 -11.05 23.52
N TYR A 395 -3.70 -12.29 23.13
CA TYR A 395 -2.74 -13.33 22.72
C TYR A 395 -1.59 -13.54 23.73
N PRO A 396 -1.87 -13.82 25.02
CA PRO A 396 -0.87 -13.75 26.08
C PRO A 396 0.26 -14.79 25.95
N ASN A 397 0.09 -15.87 25.19
CA ASN A 397 1.18 -16.80 24.88
C ASN A 397 2.08 -16.26 23.74
N ALA A 398 1.49 -15.61 22.73
CA ALA A 398 2.20 -15.00 21.61
C ALA A 398 3.09 -13.83 22.03
N GLN A 399 2.66 -13.04 23.04
CA GLN A 399 3.31 -11.80 23.51
C GLN A 399 4.84 -11.81 23.48
N ALA A 400 5.48 -12.77 24.14
CA ALA A 400 6.94 -12.81 24.25
C ALA A 400 7.65 -13.12 22.92
N ALA A 401 7.00 -13.89 22.03
CA ALA A 401 7.56 -14.25 20.73
C ALA A 401 7.31 -13.15 19.68
N MET A 402 6.15 -12.48 19.70
CA MET A 402 5.89 -11.29 18.89
C MET A 402 6.84 -10.13 19.25
N GLN A 403 7.13 -9.92 20.53
CA GLN A 403 8.15 -8.97 20.98
C GLN A 403 9.56 -9.37 20.50
N ALA A 404 9.90 -10.66 20.49
CA ALA A 404 11.15 -11.18 19.92
C ALA A 404 11.19 -11.18 18.38
N ALA A 405 10.05 -10.97 17.73
CA ALA A 405 9.88 -10.68 16.30
C ALA A 405 9.84 -9.17 16.00
N GLY A 406 10.01 -8.31 17.02
CA GLY A 406 10.12 -6.86 16.87
C GLY A 406 8.80 -6.07 16.94
N PHE A 407 7.68 -6.71 17.28
CA PHE A 407 6.39 -6.04 17.48
C PHE A 407 6.27 -5.46 18.89
N ASP A 408 5.73 -4.25 19.03
CA ASP A 408 5.46 -3.65 20.34
C ASP A 408 4.17 -4.25 20.95
N PRO A 409 4.07 -4.47 22.27
CA PRO A 409 2.85 -4.96 22.92
C PRO A 409 1.57 -4.19 22.61
N ALA A 410 1.63 -2.90 22.27
CA ALA A 410 0.45 -2.12 21.88
C ALA A 410 -0.21 -2.64 20.58
N SER A 411 0.57 -3.21 19.66
CA SER A 411 0.08 -3.83 18.43
C SER A 411 -0.71 -5.15 18.65
N ALA A 412 -0.74 -5.70 19.87
CA ALA A 412 -1.37 -6.99 20.17
C ALA A 412 -2.85 -7.09 19.76
N THR A 413 -3.56 -5.96 19.72
CA THR A 413 -4.96 -5.87 19.31
C THR A 413 -5.19 -6.31 17.85
N ILE A 414 -4.20 -6.23 16.95
CA ILE A 414 -4.40 -6.49 15.50
C ILE A 414 -3.64 -7.72 14.97
N TRP A 415 -2.92 -8.47 15.84
CA TRP A 415 -2.17 -9.66 15.42
C TRP A 415 -3.06 -10.78 14.84
N GLY A 416 -4.30 -10.95 15.34
CA GLY A 416 -5.27 -11.90 14.80
C GLY A 416 -5.66 -11.54 13.37
N ALA A 417 -6.20 -10.33 13.17
CA ALA A 417 -6.53 -9.79 11.85
C ALA A 417 -5.39 -9.93 10.84
N TYR A 418 -4.14 -9.62 11.23
CA TYR A 418 -3.00 -9.73 10.32
C TYR A 418 -2.48 -11.15 10.12
N ASN A 419 -2.90 -12.11 10.94
CA ASN A 419 -2.70 -13.54 10.65
C ASN A 419 -3.78 -14.12 9.70
N THR A 420 -4.87 -13.38 9.43
CA THR A 420 -6.01 -13.84 8.60
C THR A 420 -6.45 -12.85 7.50
N ALA A 421 -5.75 -11.72 7.33
CA ALA A 421 -6.16 -10.59 6.48
C ALA A 421 -6.52 -10.89 5.01
N PHE A 422 -6.14 -12.05 4.46
CA PHE A 422 -6.48 -12.47 3.09
C PHE A 422 -7.35 -13.74 3.04
N ASP A 423 -7.70 -14.34 4.18
CA ASP A 423 -8.52 -15.56 4.30
C ASP A 423 -9.92 -15.38 3.68
N TYR A 424 -10.46 -14.16 3.68
CA TYR A 424 -11.74 -13.84 3.04
C TYR A 424 -11.77 -14.21 1.55
N LEU A 425 -10.62 -14.18 0.84
CA LEU A 425 -10.51 -14.50 -0.58
C LEU A 425 -10.90 -15.96 -0.90
N LYS A 426 -10.87 -16.87 0.09
CA LYS A 426 -11.40 -18.24 -0.05
C LYS A 426 -12.87 -18.24 -0.50
N GLY A 427 -13.65 -17.23 -0.09
CA GLY A 427 -15.05 -17.05 -0.45
C GLY A 427 -15.27 -16.46 -1.85
N PHE A 428 -14.22 -15.90 -2.45
CA PHE A 428 -14.25 -15.24 -3.77
C PHE A 428 -13.58 -16.09 -4.86
N GLY A 429 -13.65 -17.43 -4.72
CA GLY A 429 -13.16 -18.37 -5.73
C GLY A 429 -11.66 -18.67 -5.66
N LEU A 430 -10.95 -18.20 -4.62
CA LEU A 430 -9.52 -18.44 -4.41
C LEU A 430 -9.31 -19.31 -3.15
N PRO A 431 -9.77 -20.57 -3.12
CA PRO A 431 -9.80 -21.41 -1.90
C PRO A 431 -8.42 -21.62 -1.25
N GLN A 432 -7.33 -21.54 -2.03
CA GLN A 432 -5.95 -21.64 -1.55
C GLN A 432 -5.53 -20.49 -0.61
N PHE A 433 -6.30 -19.40 -0.55
CA PHE A 433 -6.11 -18.31 0.41
C PHE A 433 -6.69 -18.58 1.81
N LYS A 434 -7.38 -19.71 2.02
CA LYS A 434 -7.84 -20.12 3.36
C LYS A 434 -6.67 -20.07 4.35
N GLY A 435 -6.82 -19.29 5.43
CA GLY A 435 -5.81 -19.07 6.48
C GLY A 435 -4.54 -18.38 6.02
N VAL A 436 -4.60 -17.62 4.92
CA VAL A 436 -3.54 -16.69 4.49
C VAL A 436 -3.79 -15.32 5.13
N GLY A 437 -2.79 -14.81 5.83
CA GLY A 437 -2.78 -13.46 6.40
C GLY A 437 -1.67 -12.61 5.80
N TYR A 438 -1.44 -11.45 6.38
CA TYR A 438 -0.31 -10.62 6.03
C TYR A 438 1.02 -11.32 6.36
N TYR A 439 1.15 -11.95 7.53
CA TYR A 439 2.42 -12.50 8.00
C TYR A 439 2.99 -13.59 7.08
N ASN A 440 2.23 -14.65 6.79
CA ASN A 440 2.70 -15.72 5.91
C ASN A 440 2.80 -15.28 4.44
N PHE A 441 1.91 -14.41 3.95
CA PHE A 441 1.95 -13.89 2.58
C PHE A 441 3.15 -12.96 2.33
N THR A 442 3.40 -12.00 3.22
CA THR A 442 4.53 -11.07 3.16
C THR A 442 5.86 -11.81 3.32
N GLY A 443 5.95 -12.74 4.29
CA GLY A 443 7.09 -13.65 4.42
C GLY A 443 7.38 -14.39 3.12
N TYR A 444 6.36 -14.99 2.50
CA TYR A 444 6.49 -15.75 1.25
C TYR A 444 6.94 -14.91 0.05
N VAL A 445 6.27 -13.78 -0.25
CA VAL A 445 6.59 -13.02 -1.48
C VAL A 445 7.92 -12.27 -1.39
N PHE A 446 8.29 -11.76 -0.20
CA PHE A 446 9.60 -11.12 -0.02
C PHE A 446 10.73 -12.14 0.18
N ARG A 447 10.44 -13.37 0.66
CA ARG A 447 11.40 -14.47 0.59
C ARG A 447 11.71 -14.85 -0.84
N ALA A 448 10.67 -15.06 -1.66
CA ALA A 448 10.85 -15.40 -3.06
C ALA A 448 11.65 -14.33 -3.82
N GLU A 449 11.38 -13.06 -3.53
CA GLU A 449 12.11 -11.95 -4.13
C GLU A 449 13.59 -11.87 -3.68
N LEU A 450 13.89 -11.98 -2.38
CA LEU A 450 15.27 -11.99 -1.88
C LEU A 450 16.08 -13.22 -2.33
N MET A 451 15.41 -14.33 -2.61
CA MET A 451 16.03 -15.56 -3.14
C MET A 451 16.06 -15.62 -4.68
N GLY A 452 15.40 -14.70 -5.38
CA GLY A 452 15.29 -14.74 -6.84
C GLY A 452 14.47 -15.91 -7.38
N HIS A 453 13.58 -16.49 -6.55
CA HIS A 453 12.77 -17.65 -6.90
C HIS A 453 11.55 -17.26 -7.76
N ASP A 454 11.19 -18.13 -8.71
CA ASP A 454 9.85 -18.12 -9.31
C ASP A 454 8.82 -18.91 -8.46
N ALA A 455 7.55 -18.88 -8.86
CA ALA A 455 6.47 -19.56 -8.14
C ALA A 455 6.65 -21.09 -8.02
N THR A 456 7.43 -21.73 -8.91
CA THR A 456 7.79 -23.16 -8.87
C THR A 456 8.83 -23.43 -7.79
N GLU A 457 9.86 -22.58 -7.70
CA GLU A 457 10.94 -22.71 -6.71
C GLU A 457 10.46 -22.27 -5.32
N ALA A 458 9.55 -21.30 -5.24
CA ALA A 458 8.89 -20.87 -4.01
C ALA A 458 7.81 -21.85 -3.51
N ALA A 459 7.34 -22.79 -4.34
CA ALA A 459 6.30 -23.75 -3.95
C ALA A 459 6.68 -24.58 -2.71
N ALA A 460 7.98 -24.86 -2.52
CA ALA A 460 8.51 -25.59 -1.37
C ALA A 460 8.28 -24.90 -0.01
N TYR A 461 8.03 -23.58 -0.01
CA TYR A 461 7.70 -22.78 1.17
C TYR A 461 6.43 -21.94 0.96
N SER A 462 5.48 -22.44 0.15
CA SER A 462 4.21 -21.79 -0.13
C SER A 462 3.47 -21.34 1.15
N CYS A 463 2.98 -20.09 1.15
CA CYS A 463 2.04 -19.58 2.15
C CYS A 463 0.59 -20.02 1.93
N TYR A 464 0.27 -20.51 0.72
CA TYR A 464 -1.07 -20.97 0.37
C TYR A 464 -1.37 -22.36 0.94
N THR A 465 -2.63 -22.58 1.30
CA THR A 465 -3.15 -23.87 1.76
C THR A 465 -3.15 -24.90 0.64
N GLY A 466 -2.70 -26.11 0.96
CA GLY A 466 -2.49 -27.19 0.02
C GLY A 466 -3.78 -27.94 -0.38
N PRO A 467 -3.65 -28.99 -1.20
CA PRO A 467 -4.75 -29.90 -1.50
C PRO A 467 -5.38 -30.45 -0.21
N ASN A 468 -6.67 -30.76 -0.24
CA ASN A 468 -7.39 -31.38 0.89
C ASN A 468 -7.32 -30.61 2.24
N ASP A 469 -7.15 -29.28 2.21
CA ASP A 469 -6.90 -28.43 3.39
C ASP A 469 -5.57 -28.70 4.12
N GLU A 470 -4.57 -29.27 3.44
CA GLU A 470 -3.21 -29.44 3.98
C GLU A 470 -2.61 -28.07 4.39
N PRO A 471 -2.00 -27.94 5.60
CA PRO A 471 -1.41 -26.67 6.04
C PRO A 471 -0.33 -26.14 5.09
N PRO A 472 -0.14 -24.81 4.98
CA PRO A 472 0.84 -24.24 4.06
C PRO A 472 2.27 -24.76 4.29
N ALA A 473 2.94 -25.12 3.19
CA ALA A 473 4.27 -25.74 3.20
C ALA A 473 5.33 -24.91 3.95
N MET A 474 5.18 -23.58 3.96
CA MET A 474 5.97 -22.64 4.76
C MET A 474 6.22 -23.11 6.20
N TYR A 475 5.19 -23.60 6.91
CA TYR A 475 5.28 -23.89 8.34
C TYR A 475 6.19 -25.09 8.66
N GLU A 476 6.15 -26.14 7.83
CA GLU A 476 7.07 -27.28 7.96
C GLU A 476 8.47 -26.92 7.42
N TRP A 477 8.54 -26.19 6.29
CA TRP A 477 9.80 -25.80 5.65
C TRP A 477 10.66 -24.93 6.58
N LEU A 478 10.09 -23.90 7.21
CA LEU A 478 10.81 -23.02 8.13
C LEU A 478 11.38 -23.76 9.35
N ALA A 479 10.74 -24.86 9.79
CA ALA A 479 11.24 -25.69 10.88
C ALA A 479 12.42 -26.60 10.49
N GLN A 480 12.70 -26.75 9.19
CA GLN A 480 13.75 -27.63 8.65
C GLN A 480 14.86 -26.87 7.89
N ALA A 481 14.59 -25.66 7.40
CA ALA A 481 15.49 -24.87 6.58
C ALA A 481 16.68 -24.32 7.39
N GLN A 482 17.86 -24.95 7.25
CA GLN A 482 19.11 -24.39 7.77
C GLN A 482 19.33 -22.98 7.21
N ASN A 483 19.72 -22.03 8.08
CA ASN A 483 19.89 -20.61 7.74
C ASN A 483 18.66 -20.01 7.04
N ALA A 484 17.46 -20.48 7.39
CA ALA A 484 16.20 -20.15 6.69
C ALA A 484 16.31 -20.27 5.16
N GLY A 485 17.08 -21.25 4.67
CA GLY A 485 17.32 -21.51 3.25
C GLY A 485 18.21 -20.50 2.52
N PHE A 486 18.75 -19.48 3.20
CA PHE A 486 19.62 -18.49 2.54
C PHE A 486 20.99 -19.07 2.16
N THR A 487 21.48 -18.65 0.99
CA THR A 487 22.81 -18.95 0.44
C THR A 487 23.67 -17.69 0.45
N GLU A 488 24.95 -17.80 0.13
CA GLU A 488 25.85 -16.64 -0.04
C GLU A 488 25.33 -15.67 -1.12
N GLU A 489 24.78 -16.20 -2.22
CA GLU A 489 24.14 -15.42 -3.30
C GLU A 489 22.91 -14.64 -2.81
N HIS A 490 22.08 -15.23 -1.95
CA HIS A 490 20.89 -14.54 -1.40
C HIS A 490 21.27 -13.41 -0.43
N VAL A 491 22.49 -13.44 0.15
CA VAL A 491 23.00 -12.33 0.98
C VAL A 491 23.35 -11.11 0.11
N GLU A 492 23.88 -11.29 -1.10
CA GLU A 492 24.18 -10.19 -2.02
C GLU A 492 22.90 -9.42 -2.40
N TRP A 493 21.80 -10.13 -2.71
CA TRP A 493 20.50 -9.53 -3.02
C TRP A 493 19.80 -8.89 -1.81
N ALA A 494 19.98 -9.45 -0.60
CA ALA A 494 19.53 -8.81 0.63
C ALA A 494 20.29 -7.50 0.91
N LEU A 495 21.60 -7.45 0.63
CA LEU A 495 22.43 -6.26 0.80
C LEU A 495 22.16 -5.18 -0.28
N ALA A 496 21.75 -5.55 -1.50
CA ALA A 496 21.30 -4.59 -2.51
C ALA A 496 20.10 -3.75 -2.01
N ASN A 497 19.21 -4.37 -1.22
CA ASN A 497 18.08 -3.74 -0.57
C ASN A 497 18.42 -2.93 0.70
N ALA A 498 19.63 -3.04 1.25
CA ALA A 498 19.92 -2.50 2.58
C ALA A 498 19.82 -0.96 2.67
N THR A 499 19.11 -0.47 3.70
CA THR A 499 19.18 0.94 4.14
C THR A 499 20.39 1.16 5.04
N THR A 500 21.29 2.06 4.63
CA THR A 500 22.55 2.36 5.34
C THR A 500 22.39 3.33 6.51
N GLY A 501 21.28 4.06 6.57
CA GLY A 501 21.08 5.14 7.54
C GLY A 501 21.94 6.40 7.27
N GLU A 502 22.64 6.45 6.14
CA GLU A 502 23.51 7.55 5.75
C GLU A 502 22.87 8.42 4.66
N PHE A 503 22.30 9.56 5.06
CA PHE A 503 21.70 10.56 4.19
C PHE A 503 22.29 11.96 4.45
N SER A 504 22.05 12.91 3.55
CA SER A 504 22.56 14.30 3.66
C SER A 504 21.48 15.35 3.92
N ALA A 505 20.20 15.01 3.72
CA ALA A 505 19.05 15.87 3.99
C ALA A 505 18.36 15.47 5.31
N PRO A 506 17.56 16.35 5.96
CA PRO A 506 16.80 15.96 7.15
C PRO A 506 15.78 14.86 6.86
N LEU A 507 15.64 13.90 7.79
CA LEU A 507 14.65 12.82 7.71
C LEU A 507 13.84 12.75 9.02
N ILE A 508 12.52 12.70 8.88
CA ILE A 508 11.59 12.48 9.99
C ILE A 508 10.85 11.16 9.79
N SER A 509 11.07 10.21 10.70
CA SER A 509 10.30 8.97 10.78
C SER A 509 9.11 9.12 11.73
N VAL A 510 7.94 8.61 11.35
CA VAL A 510 6.73 8.54 12.18
C VAL A 510 6.24 7.09 12.22
N HIS A 511 6.11 6.48 13.40
CA HIS A 511 5.81 5.04 13.54
C HIS A 511 4.83 4.82 14.70
N GLY A 512 3.78 4.03 14.50
CA GLY A 512 2.83 3.69 15.57
C GLY A 512 3.34 2.56 16.46
N ASP A 513 3.12 2.60 17.78
CA ASP A 513 3.35 1.40 18.63
C ASP A 513 2.23 0.34 18.47
N GLY A 514 1.07 0.73 17.94
CA GLY A 514 0.02 -0.17 17.46
C GLY A 514 0.31 -0.85 16.11
N ASP A 515 1.47 -0.63 15.50
CA ASP A 515 1.82 -1.18 14.18
C ASP A 515 2.05 -2.70 14.22
N GLY A 516 1.01 -3.44 13.81
CA GLY A 516 1.03 -4.89 13.65
C GLY A 516 1.49 -5.40 12.28
N LEU A 517 1.86 -4.54 11.33
CA LEU A 517 2.43 -4.96 10.03
C LEU A 517 3.96 -4.86 10.04
N ASN A 518 4.46 -3.66 10.32
CA ASN A 518 5.87 -3.35 10.46
C ASN A 518 6.17 -3.08 11.93
N GLY A 519 6.42 -4.15 12.72
CA GLY A 519 6.73 -4.05 14.14
C GLY A 519 7.72 -2.93 14.48
N LEU A 520 7.30 -2.01 15.36
CA LEU A 520 8.05 -0.80 15.74
C LEU A 520 9.50 -1.08 16.15
N GLY A 521 9.75 -2.19 16.85
CA GLY A 521 11.08 -2.63 17.25
C GLY A 521 11.98 -2.90 16.05
N ALA A 522 11.60 -3.88 15.22
CA ALA A 522 12.39 -4.33 14.09
C ALA A 522 12.58 -3.26 12.99
N HIS A 523 11.67 -2.29 12.87
CA HIS A 523 11.73 -1.30 11.79
C HIS A 523 12.06 0.11 12.28
N GLY A 524 11.17 0.77 13.04
CA GLY A 524 11.38 2.15 13.47
C GLY A 524 12.55 2.32 14.44
N LEU A 525 12.63 1.47 15.47
CA LEU A 525 13.67 1.56 16.51
C LEU A 525 15.03 1.05 16.00
N SER A 526 15.07 -0.03 15.22
CA SER A 526 16.29 -0.54 14.58
C SER A 526 16.84 0.41 13.52
N TYR A 527 16.02 1.00 12.65
CA TYR A 527 16.51 2.01 11.69
C TYR A 527 17.11 3.22 12.40
N ARG A 528 16.43 3.75 13.44
CA ARG A 528 16.97 4.82 14.29
C ARG A 528 18.30 4.42 14.94
N ALA A 529 18.47 3.15 15.32
CA ALA A 529 19.73 2.65 15.87
C ALA A 529 20.86 2.64 14.81
N ALA A 530 20.59 2.17 13.59
CA ALA A 530 21.54 2.22 12.47
C ALA A 530 21.95 3.66 12.12
N VAL A 531 20.98 4.58 12.01
CA VAL A 531 21.23 6.02 11.81
C VAL A 531 22.05 6.63 12.96
N SER A 532 21.87 6.15 14.19
CA SER A 532 22.65 6.61 15.35
C SER A 532 24.07 6.04 15.41
N ALA A 533 24.32 4.89 14.78
CA ALA A 533 25.62 4.22 14.76
C ALA A 533 26.50 4.64 13.57
N PHE A 534 25.88 4.83 12.39
CA PHE A 534 26.59 5.03 11.12
C PHE A 534 26.23 6.34 10.41
N GLY A 535 25.04 6.89 10.68
CA GLY A 535 24.51 8.09 10.04
C GLY A 535 24.82 9.40 10.78
N THR A 536 24.02 10.42 10.49
CA THR A 536 24.07 11.72 11.16
C THR A 536 22.86 11.88 12.10
N PRO A 537 22.91 11.43 13.38
CA PRO A 537 21.72 11.42 14.24
C PRO A 537 21.08 12.79 14.51
N SER A 538 21.79 13.91 14.30
CA SER A 538 21.19 15.26 14.37
C SER A 538 20.25 15.57 13.20
N GLN A 539 20.40 14.89 12.06
CA GLN A 539 19.56 15.01 10.86
C GLN A 539 18.33 14.08 10.89
N HIS A 540 18.20 13.23 11.92
CA HIS A 540 17.09 12.30 12.06
C HIS A 540 16.14 12.69 13.20
N ARG A 541 14.85 12.35 13.05
CA ARG A 541 13.88 12.25 14.16
C ARG A 541 13.10 10.96 14.00
N LEU A 542 12.77 10.32 15.12
CA LEU A 542 11.70 9.32 15.18
C LEU A 542 10.64 9.84 16.16
N TYR A 543 9.41 9.96 15.70
CA TYR A 543 8.24 10.14 16.54
C TYR A 543 7.49 8.82 16.61
N VAL A 544 7.30 8.30 17.82
CA VAL A 544 6.47 7.11 18.05
C VAL A 544 5.08 7.58 18.46
N VAL A 545 4.05 7.26 17.69
CA VAL A 545 2.66 7.65 18.01
C VAL A 545 2.04 6.51 18.82
N SER A 546 1.69 6.76 20.07
CA SER A 546 1.03 5.72 20.85
C SER A 546 -0.36 5.39 20.32
N HIS A 547 -0.72 4.11 20.36
CA HIS A 547 -1.89 3.54 19.73
C HIS A 547 -1.95 3.72 18.19
N GLY A 548 -0.91 4.27 17.55
CA GLY A 548 -0.90 4.51 16.11
C GLY A 548 -0.92 3.20 15.33
N GLY A 549 -1.79 3.11 14.32
CA GLY A 549 -1.86 1.95 13.43
C GLY A 549 -0.75 1.90 12.36
N HIS A 550 -0.94 1.06 11.35
CA HIS A 550 -0.15 1.10 10.09
C HIS A 550 -0.96 1.65 8.91
N VAL A 551 -2.26 1.38 8.89
CA VAL A 551 -3.20 1.75 7.83
C VAL A 551 -4.43 2.33 8.50
N ASP A 552 -4.74 3.59 8.22
CA ASP A 552 -5.81 4.32 8.90
C ASP A 552 -7.20 3.73 8.59
N ALA A 553 -7.39 3.16 7.39
CA ALA A 553 -8.58 2.39 7.03
C ALA A 553 -8.79 1.13 7.91
N HIS A 554 -7.72 0.52 8.42
CA HIS A 554 -7.82 -0.60 9.36
C HIS A 554 -8.09 -0.11 10.79
N SER A 555 -7.51 1.03 11.19
CA SER A 555 -7.74 1.65 12.50
C SER A 555 -9.20 2.06 12.75
N ASP A 556 -9.97 2.36 11.69
CA ASP A 556 -11.43 2.56 11.79
C ASP A 556 -12.19 1.31 12.29
N GLY A 557 -11.59 0.13 12.20
CA GLY A 557 -12.25 -1.17 12.39
C GLY A 557 -13.08 -1.65 11.19
N LEU A 558 -13.09 -0.90 10.08
CA LEU A 558 -13.97 -1.18 8.95
C LEU A 558 -13.37 -2.19 7.96
N GLY A 559 -13.75 -3.46 8.10
CA GLY A 559 -13.47 -4.50 7.11
C GLY A 559 -12.32 -5.45 7.45
N LEU A 560 -11.85 -5.46 8.70
CA LEU A 560 -11.09 -6.56 9.28
C LEU A 560 -11.91 -7.26 10.36
N ASP A 561 -11.59 -8.54 10.57
CA ASP A 561 -12.02 -9.39 11.68
C ASP A 561 -10.80 -9.49 12.62
N PHE A 562 -10.84 -8.88 13.80
CA PHE A 562 -9.71 -8.77 14.73
C PHE A 562 -9.63 -9.94 15.71
N ASP A 563 -10.77 -10.53 16.08
CA ASP A 563 -10.84 -11.65 17.04
C ASP A 563 -11.00 -13.03 16.39
N PHE A 564 -11.42 -13.08 15.13
CA PHE A 564 -11.64 -14.26 14.28
C PHE A 564 -12.89 -15.09 14.62
N ASP A 565 -14.00 -14.45 15.03
CA ASP A 565 -15.32 -15.08 15.14
C ASP A 565 -16.12 -15.16 13.81
N GLY A 566 -15.71 -14.40 12.78
CA GLY A 566 -16.37 -14.33 11.48
C GLY A 566 -17.31 -13.13 11.28
N THR A 567 -17.39 -12.23 12.26
CA THR A 567 -17.99 -10.89 12.14
C THR A 567 -16.92 -9.88 11.65
N LEU A 568 -17.22 -8.57 11.57
CA LEU A 568 -16.34 -7.55 10.98
C LEU A 568 -16.58 -6.19 11.65
N GLY A 569 -15.66 -5.77 12.52
CA GLY A 569 -15.56 -4.41 13.05
C GLY A 569 -16.39 -4.10 14.31
N GLU A 570 -16.97 -5.12 14.96
CA GLU A 570 -17.72 -5.00 16.21
C GLU A 570 -16.84 -4.88 17.48
N GLU A 571 -15.54 -5.08 17.35
CA GLU A 571 -14.58 -5.03 18.45
C GLU A 571 -14.17 -3.59 18.84
N ASN A 572 -14.66 -2.59 18.09
CA ASN A 572 -14.44 -1.15 18.30
C ASN A 572 -12.96 -0.77 18.18
N ALA A 573 -12.33 -1.11 17.05
CA ALA A 573 -10.91 -0.79 16.82
C ALA A 573 -10.62 0.73 16.86
N ALA A 574 -11.58 1.58 16.46
CA ALA A 574 -11.49 3.03 16.57
C ALA A 574 -11.37 3.54 18.02
N ASP A 575 -11.87 2.81 19.02
CA ASP A 575 -11.67 3.12 20.45
C ASP A 575 -10.28 2.65 20.96
N ARG A 576 -9.45 2.06 20.09
CA ARG A 576 -8.17 1.42 20.45
C ARG A 576 -6.97 1.87 19.62
N PHE A 577 -7.21 2.38 18.41
CA PHE A 577 -6.17 2.85 17.49
C PHE A 577 -6.32 4.32 17.15
N VAL A 578 -5.18 4.96 16.90
CA VAL A 578 -5.05 6.34 16.44
C VAL A 578 -4.75 6.34 14.94
N LEU A 579 -5.34 7.31 14.23
CA LEU A 579 -5.07 7.57 12.83
C LEU A 579 -3.71 8.23 12.68
N MET A 580 -2.84 7.66 11.86
CA MET A 580 -1.44 8.10 11.72
C MET A 580 -1.29 9.27 10.74
N GLN A 581 -2.25 9.48 9.84
CA GLN A 581 -2.18 10.53 8.82
C GLN A 581 -1.88 11.94 9.39
N PRO A 582 -2.55 12.45 10.45
CA PRO A 582 -2.20 13.72 11.12
C PRO A 582 -0.73 13.84 11.54
N TYR A 583 -0.15 12.74 11.99
CA TYR A 583 1.21 12.71 12.52
C TYR A 583 2.22 12.67 11.37
N ALA A 584 1.87 12.07 10.23
CA ALA A 584 2.64 12.18 8.98
C ALA A 584 2.52 13.60 8.36
N GLU A 585 1.31 14.15 8.27
CA GLU A 585 1.03 15.52 7.83
C GLU A 585 1.81 16.54 8.69
N ARG A 586 1.76 16.42 10.03
CA ARG A 586 2.49 17.30 10.94
C ARG A 586 4.02 17.10 10.89
N ALA A 587 4.49 15.87 10.70
CA ALA A 587 5.91 15.62 10.44
C ALA A 587 6.38 16.32 9.16
N PHE A 588 5.57 16.33 8.10
CA PHE A 588 5.87 17.04 6.86
C PHE A 588 5.94 18.56 7.06
N LEU A 589 5.01 19.15 7.83
CA LEU A 589 5.06 20.57 8.18
C LEU A 589 6.36 20.93 8.95
N TYR A 590 6.75 20.11 9.95
CA TYR A 590 8.02 20.30 10.66
C TYR A 590 9.27 20.07 9.78
N LEU A 591 9.16 19.25 8.72
CA LEU A 591 10.25 19.07 7.76
C LEU A 591 10.44 20.32 6.90
N VAL A 592 9.35 20.92 6.41
CA VAL A 592 9.38 22.17 5.63
C VAL A 592 10.00 23.32 6.45
N ASP A 593 9.61 23.46 7.72
CA ASP A 593 10.21 24.44 8.65
C ASP A 593 11.71 24.20 8.90
N TRP A 594 12.15 22.95 8.94
CA TRP A 594 13.56 22.60 9.09
C TRP A 594 14.36 22.93 7.83
N VAL A 595 13.82 22.63 6.65
CA VAL A 595 14.48 22.89 5.37
C VAL A 595 14.53 24.38 5.05
N GLU A 596 13.38 25.05 5.03
CA GLU A 596 13.24 26.40 4.48
C GLU A 596 13.52 27.48 5.53
N ASN A 597 12.98 27.32 6.75
CA ASN A 597 13.15 28.29 7.83
C ASN A 597 14.34 28.00 8.75
N GLN A 598 15.06 26.88 8.52
CA GLN A 598 16.19 26.43 9.33
C GLN A 598 15.83 26.22 10.81
N VAL A 599 14.58 25.81 11.10
CA VAL A 599 14.05 25.52 12.43
C VAL A 599 13.99 23.99 12.62
N PRO A 600 14.96 23.35 13.30
CA PRO A 600 14.99 21.90 13.37
C PRO A 600 13.79 21.33 14.11
N ALA A 601 13.16 20.30 13.54
CA ALA A 601 12.01 19.61 14.12
C ALA A 601 12.29 19.17 15.59
N PRO A 602 11.26 19.14 16.47
CA PRO A 602 11.39 18.78 17.89
C PRO A 602 12.15 17.47 18.13
N ALA A 603 12.76 17.29 19.31
CA ALA A 603 13.49 16.05 19.60
C ALA A 603 12.58 14.81 19.51
N GLY A 604 13.06 13.75 18.87
CA GLY A 604 12.30 12.51 18.67
C GLY A 604 11.95 11.82 20.00
N LYS A 605 10.71 11.31 20.09
CA LYS A 605 10.10 10.80 21.34
C LYS A 605 8.82 10.02 21.04
N THR A 606 8.25 9.37 22.05
CA THR A 606 6.86 8.91 22.04
C THR A 606 5.91 10.09 22.26
N ILE A 607 4.85 10.15 21.47
CA ILE A 607 3.72 11.07 21.57
C ILE A 607 2.57 10.28 22.22
N ALA A 608 2.12 10.73 23.39
CA ALA A 608 0.97 10.14 24.07
C ALA A 608 -0.33 10.61 23.41
N THR A 609 -1.32 9.71 23.34
CA THR A 609 -2.57 9.87 22.60
C THR A 609 -3.75 9.33 23.41
N ASP A 610 -4.97 9.58 22.92
CA ASP A 610 -6.22 9.02 23.42
C ASP A 610 -7.10 8.66 22.21
N PRO A 611 -7.20 7.37 21.81
CA PRO A 611 -8.00 6.94 20.65
C PRO A 611 -9.45 7.44 20.67
N ALA A 612 -10.07 7.48 21.86
CA ALA A 612 -11.45 7.93 22.02
C ALA A 612 -11.65 9.45 21.81
N ASN A 613 -10.55 10.21 21.66
CA ASN A 613 -10.53 11.64 21.40
C ASN A 613 -9.44 12.00 20.37
N ASP A 614 -9.29 11.18 19.32
CA ASP A 614 -8.18 11.32 18.35
C ASP A 614 -8.16 12.67 17.61
N VAL A 615 -6.96 13.14 17.29
CA VAL A 615 -6.67 14.50 16.82
C VAL A 615 -6.55 14.53 15.31
N LEU A 616 -7.66 14.87 14.65
CA LEU A 616 -7.74 14.82 13.19
C LEU A 616 -7.05 15.98 12.45
N ASP A 617 -6.73 17.09 13.13
CA ASP A 617 -6.09 18.27 12.53
C ASP A 617 -4.57 18.30 12.81
N ALA A 618 -3.76 18.16 11.76
CA ALA A 618 -2.30 18.18 11.82
C ALA A 618 -1.71 19.49 12.38
N ASP A 619 -2.37 20.64 12.20
CA ASP A 619 -1.89 21.91 12.75
C ASP A 619 -2.18 22.06 14.24
N SER A 620 -3.22 21.38 14.73
CA SER A 620 -3.54 21.30 16.16
C SER A 620 -2.55 20.41 16.95
N LEU A 621 -1.84 19.50 16.26
CA LEU A 621 -0.79 18.68 16.86
C LEU A 621 0.46 19.50 17.19
N SER A 622 1.01 19.26 18.38
CA SER A 622 2.37 19.66 18.77
C SER A 622 3.12 18.41 19.20
N PHE A 623 4.32 18.21 18.66
CA PHE A 623 5.19 17.10 19.07
C PHE A 623 5.98 17.49 20.34
#